data_AF-A0AAZ1XFA9-F1
#
_entry.id   AF-A0AAZ1XFA9-F1
#
_cell.length_a   1.000
_cell.length_b   1.000
_cell.length_c   1.000
_cell.angle_alpha   90.00
_cell.angle_beta   90.00
_cell.angle_gamma   90.00
#
_symmetry.space_group_name_H-M   'P 1'
#
loop_
_entity.id
_entity.type
_entity.pdbx_description
1 polymer ?
#
loop_
_entity_poly.entity_id
_entity_poly.type
_entity_poly.pdbx_seq_one_letter_code
_entity_poly.pdbx_strand_id
1 'polypeptide(L)'
;VWSGDNQNRFSGVGVLFNNRTFNIENVETVVDGRVLLVDAERCGVKFRIINVYGYTDNKERTALFQTLQPFLCSRRNIIILGGDFNCAPETTGIQGVVLTVKKDLSTCALDNLIKEGNLTDVFRFLNPSDPGYTWSNKKSLSRIDFLFYILFMPICTKNKVLMKRL
;
A
#
# COMPACT_ATOMS: atom_id res chain seq x y z
N VAL A 1 8.36 12.68 -9.04
CA VAL A 1 7.47 12.08 -10.07
C VAL A 1 6.03 12.36 -9.67
N TRP A 2 5.14 12.70 -10.59
CA TRP A 2 3.77 13.14 -10.29
C TRP A 2 2.78 12.65 -11.35
N SER A 3 1.54 12.40 -10.93
CA SER A 3 0.36 12.14 -11.77
C SER A 3 -0.81 12.95 -11.24
N GLY A 4 -1.49 13.67 -12.14
CA GLY A 4 -2.71 14.42 -11.86
C GLY A 4 -3.88 13.95 -12.71
N ASP A 5 -5.10 14.32 -12.34
CA ASP A 5 -6.29 14.17 -13.17
C ASP A 5 -6.50 15.47 -13.96
N ASN A 6 -6.57 15.38 -15.28
CA ASN A 6 -6.81 16.53 -16.15
C ASN A 6 -8.28 17.01 -16.13
N GLN A 7 -9.18 16.27 -15.49
CA GLN A 7 -10.61 16.58 -15.44
C GLN A 7 -11.07 17.18 -14.11
N ASN A 8 -10.39 16.89 -12.99
CA ASN A 8 -10.75 17.40 -11.66
C ASN A 8 -9.56 17.97 -10.88
N ARG A 9 -9.76 19.13 -10.24
CA ARG A 9 -8.74 19.80 -9.40
C ARG A 9 -8.56 19.20 -8.00
N PHE A 10 -9.18 18.05 -7.72
CA PHE A 10 -9.29 17.46 -6.38
C PHE A 10 -8.62 16.08 -6.28
N SER A 11 -7.65 15.80 -7.15
CA SER A 11 -6.84 14.59 -7.13
C SER A 11 -5.40 14.90 -7.55
N GLY A 12 -4.53 13.90 -7.41
CA GLY A 12 -3.11 14.05 -7.69
C GLY A 12 -2.27 13.28 -6.70
N VAL A 13 -1.31 12.51 -7.22
CA VAL A 13 -0.38 11.71 -6.43
C VAL A 13 1.04 11.98 -6.90
N GLY A 14 1.98 11.94 -5.96
CA GLY A 14 3.39 12.18 -6.25
C GLY A 14 4.30 11.32 -5.39
N VAL A 15 5.48 11.02 -5.93
CA VAL A 15 6.58 10.40 -5.19
C VAL A 15 7.79 11.31 -5.31
N LEU A 16 8.29 11.76 -4.16
CA LEU A 16 9.48 12.61 -4.06
C LEU A 16 10.65 11.79 -3.52
N PHE A 17 11.75 11.78 -4.27
CA PHE A 17 13.00 11.18 -3.83
C PHE A 17 13.95 12.30 -3.38
N ASN A 18 14.32 12.32 -2.10
CA ASN A 18 15.24 13.31 -1.53
C ASN A 18 16.71 13.08 -1.93
N ASN A 19 17.00 12.04 -2.72
CA ASN A 19 18.37 11.70 -3.08
C ASN A 19 18.48 11.26 -4.54
N ARG A 20 19.52 11.76 -5.23
CA ARG A 20 19.91 11.36 -6.58
C ARG A 20 20.46 9.93 -6.67
N THR A 21 20.63 9.23 -5.55
CA THR A 21 21.09 7.82 -5.53
C THR A 21 20.03 6.81 -5.96
N PHE A 22 18.77 7.21 -6.08
CA PHE A 22 17.76 6.33 -6.66
C PHE A 22 17.81 6.44 -8.18
N ASN A 23 18.09 5.33 -8.84
CA ASN A 23 17.91 5.21 -10.27
C ASN A 23 16.44 4.91 -10.55
N ILE A 24 15.72 5.84 -11.16
CA ILE A 24 14.31 5.63 -11.54
C ILE A 24 14.30 4.84 -12.85
N GLU A 25 13.79 3.61 -12.81
CA GLU A 25 13.75 2.72 -13.97
C GLU A 25 12.45 2.84 -14.76
N ASN A 26 11.31 3.02 -14.07
CA ASN A 26 10.01 3.20 -14.70
C ASN A 26 9.10 4.09 -13.86
N VAL A 27 8.24 4.84 -14.56
CA VAL A 27 7.15 5.61 -13.98
C VAL A 27 5.89 5.31 -14.77
N GLU A 28 4.84 4.89 -14.09
CA GLU A 28 3.57 4.54 -14.70
C GLU A 28 2.41 5.17 -13.92
N THR A 29 1.56 5.90 -14.62
CA THR A 29 0.26 6.30 -14.07
C THR A 29 -0.70 5.15 -14.31
N VAL A 30 -1.06 4.43 -13.25
CA VAL A 30 -1.97 3.28 -13.33
C VAL A 30 -3.42 3.74 -13.35
N VAL A 31 -3.73 4.76 -12.54
CA VAL A 31 -5.03 5.46 -12.54
C VAL A 31 -4.76 6.95 -12.35
N ASP A 32 -5.21 7.77 -13.30
CA ASP A 32 -4.96 9.22 -13.32
C ASP A 32 -5.32 9.88 -11.99
N GLY A 33 -4.35 10.59 -11.40
CA GLY A 33 -4.52 11.31 -10.13
C GLY A 33 -4.76 10.43 -8.90
N ARG A 34 -4.73 9.10 -9.03
CA ARG A 34 -5.08 8.15 -7.96
C ARG A 34 -4.00 7.11 -7.69
N VAL A 35 -3.31 6.61 -8.71
CA VAL A 35 -2.28 5.59 -8.53
C VAL A 35 -1.07 5.89 -9.40
N LEU A 36 0.06 6.12 -8.74
CA LEU A 36 1.36 6.31 -9.37
C LEU A 36 2.28 5.17 -8.96
N LEU A 37 2.75 4.41 -9.96
CA LEU A 37 3.73 3.37 -9.80
C LEU A 37 5.10 3.91 -10.22
N VAL A 38 6.10 3.70 -9.37
CA VAL A 38 7.50 4.02 -9.64
C VAL A 38 8.33 2.80 -9.35
N ASP A 39 9.00 2.29 -10.38
CA ASP A 39 10.06 1.31 -10.18
C ASP A 39 11.40 2.03 -10.09
N ALA A 40 12.18 1.70 -9.06
CA ALA A 40 13.47 2.30 -8.80
C ALA A 40 14.50 1.26 -8.37
N GLU A 41 15.77 1.61 -8.48
CA GLU A 41 16.90 0.82 -8.00
C GLU A 41 17.80 1.69 -7.11
N ARG A 42 18.32 1.08 -6.05
CA ARG A 42 19.36 1.68 -5.22
C ARG A 42 20.25 0.60 -4.61
N CYS A 43 21.56 0.73 -4.79
CA CYS A 43 22.57 -0.18 -4.24
C CYS A 43 22.34 -1.66 -4.59
N GLY A 44 21.88 -1.94 -5.81
CA GLY A 44 21.55 -3.28 -6.30
C GLY A 44 20.19 -3.81 -5.86
N VAL A 45 19.42 -3.04 -5.06
CA VAL A 45 18.08 -3.42 -4.61
C VAL A 45 17.04 -2.75 -5.48
N LYS A 46 16.15 -3.55 -6.07
CA LYS A 46 15.05 -3.09 -6.92
C LYS A 46 13.77 -2.94 -6.12
N PHE A 47 13.19 -1.75 -6.19
CA PHE A 47 11.97 -1.35 -5.52
C PHE A 47 10.86 -1.14 -6.56
N ARG A 48 9.63 -1.46 -6.16
CA ARG A 48 8.40 -0.95 -6.74
C ARG A 48 7.65 -0.17 -5.68
N ILE A 49 7.35 1.09 -5.96
CA ILE A 49 6.62 1.99 -5.07
C ILE A 49 5.30 2.30 -5.75
N ILE A 50 4.19 1.99 -5.09
CA ILE A 50 2.84 2.26 -5.58
C ILE A 50 2.20 3.23 -4.58
N ASN A 51 2.06 4.49 -4.99
CA ASN A 51 1.36 5.51 -4.21
C ASN A 51 -0.12 5.52 -4.60
N VAL A 52 -1.01 5.33 -3.62
CA VAL A 52 -2.46 5.21 -3.79
C VAL A 52 -3.17 6.38 -3.12
N TYR A 53 -4.13 6.94 -3.82
CA TYR A 53 -5.13 7.84 -3.27
C TYR A 53 -6.52 7.29 -3.60
N GLY A 54 -7.16 6.63 -2.63
CA GLY A 54 -8.44 5.97 -2.76
C GLY A 54 -9.59 6.93 -3.03
N TYR A 55 -10.60 6.47 -3.76
CA TYR A 55 -11.83 7.22 -3.95
C TYR A 55 -12.66 7.27 -2.67
N THR A 56 -13.45 8.34 -2.49
CA THR A 56 -14.45 8.40 -1.42
C THR A 56 -15.67 7.53 -1.73
N ASP A 57 -16.04 7.38 -3.01
CA ASP A 57 -17.09 6.48 -3.45
C ASP A 57 -16.69 5.01 -3.28
N ASN A 58 -17.62 4.19 -2.79
CA ASN A 58 -17.34 2.80 -2.47
C ASN A 58 -17.09 1.93 -3.70
N LYS A 59 -17.83 2.14 -4.80
CA LYS A 59 -17.73 1.33 -6.01
C LYS A 59 -16.44 1.65 -6.73
N GLU A 60 -16.12 2.94 -6.89
CA GLU A 60 -14.85 3.37 -7.50
C GLU A 60 -13.65 2.89 -6.69
N ARG A 61 -13.72 2.97 -5.36
CA ARG A 61 -12.65 2.48 -4.48
C ARG A 61 -12.50 0.95 -4.55
N THR A 62 -13.59 0.21 -4.68
CA THR A 62 -13.53 -1.25 -4.87
C THR A 62 -12.83 -1.61 -6.19
N ALA A 63 -13.22 -0.96 -7.29
CA ALA A 63 -12.60 -1.16 -8.60
C ALA A 63 -11.11 -0.81 -8.56
N LEU A 64 -10.74 0.29 -7.91
CA LEU A 64 -9.36 0.71 -7.72
C LEU A 64 -8.50 -0.40 -7.10
N PHE A 65 -8.96 -1.02 -6.01
CA PHE A 65 -8.20 -2.08 -5.34
C PHE A 65 -8.06 -3.35 -6.19
N GLN A 66 -9.10 -3.69 -6.96
CA GLN A 66 -9.02 -4.81 -7.91
C GLN A 66 -8.00 -4.54 -9.02
N THR A 67 -7.93 -3.30 -9.52
CA THR A 67 -6.91 -2.89 -10.50
C THR A 67 -5.48 -3.03 -9.98
N LEU A 68 -5.24 -2.95 -8.66
CA LEU A 68 -3.90 -3.04 -8.07
C LEU A 68 -3.31 -4.46 -8.05
N GLN A 69 -4.14 -5.51 -8.08
CA GLN A 69 -3.70 -6.90 -7.92
C GLN A 69 -2.54 -7.31 -8.84
N PRO A 70 -2.58 -7.05 -10.16
CA PRO A 70 -1.49 -7.47 -11.06
C PRO A 70 -0.16 -6.78 -10.76
N PHE A 71 -0.17 -5.59 -10.16
CA PHE A 71 1.04 -4.81 -9.91
C PHE A 71 1.84 -5.29 -8.69
N LEU A 72 1.21 -6.09 -7.81
CA LEU A 72 1.85 -6.76 -6.69
C LEU A 72 2.67 -7.98 -7.11
N CYS A 73 2.40 -8.55 -8.30
CA CYS A 73 3.24 -9.59 -8.88
C CYS A 73 4.40 -8.93 -9.63
N SER A 74 5.63 -9.06 -9.11
CA SER A 74 6.78 -8.40 -9.70
C SER A 74 8.08 -9.14 -9.46
N ARG A 75 9.09 -8.89 -10.32
CA ARG A 75 10.48 -9.38 -10.14
C ARG A 75 11.33 -8.45 -9.26
N ARG A 76 10.67 -7.55 -8.53
CA ARG A 76 11.29 -6.53 -7.68
C ARG A 76 11.62 -7.16 -6.34
N ASN A 77 12.70 -6.71 -5.70
CA ASN A 77 13.09 -7.23 -4.39
C ASN A 77 12.10 -6.77 -3.31
N ILE A 78 11.65 -5.51 -3.41
CA ILE A 78 10.76 -4.90 -2.44
C ILE A 78 9.62 -4.23 -3.19
N ILE A 79 8.39 -4.51 -2.78
CA ILE A 79 7.21 -3.75 -3.18
C ILE A 79 6.76 -2.95 -1.97
N ILE A 80 6.53 -1.66 -2.18
CA ILE A 80 5.99 -0.72 -1.20
C ILE A 80 4.67 -0.23 -1.77
N LEU A 81 3.59 -0.44 -1.05
CA LEU A 81 2.25 0.04 -1.39
C LEU A 81 1.80 0.97 -0.26
N GLY A 82 1.50 2.23 -0.56
CA GLY A 82 1.05 3.13 0.50
C GLY A 82 0.34 4.37 -0.01
N GLY A 83 -0.20 5.13 0.95
CA GLY A 83 -0.99 6.34 0.70
C GLY A 83 -2.29 6.33 1.50
N ASP A 84 -3.26 7.14 1.07
CA ASP A 84 -4.59 7.24 1.67
C ASP A 84 -5.53 6.27 0.93
N PHE A 85 -6.03 5.25 1.62
CA PHE A 85 -6.90 4.24 1.03
C PHE A 85 -8.38 4.64 1.12
N ASN A 86 -8.74 5.68 1.87
CA ASN A 86 -10.14 6.06 2.16
C ASN A 86 -11.02 4.93 2.74
N CYS A 87 -10.40 3.86 3.24
CA CYS A 87 -11.05 2.81 4.04
C CYS A 87 -10.01 2.11 4.93
N ALA A 88 -10.49 1.36 5.92
CA ALA A 88 -9.65 0.53 6.77
C ALA A 88 -9.90 -0.97 6.47
N PRO A 89 -8.86 -1.81 6.48
CA PRO A 89 -9.00 -3.26 6.44
C PRO A 89 -9.55 -3.81 7.76
N GLU A 90 -10.21 -4.97 7.71
CA GLU A 90 -10.88 -5.61 8.85
C GLU A 90 -9.88 -5.93 9.98
N THR A 91 -8.65 -6.30 9.63
CA THR A 91 -7.59 -6.70 10.56
C THR A 91 -7.00 -5.55 11.39
N THR A 92 -7.47 -4.33 11.18
CA THR A 92 -7.05 -3.16 11.97
C THR A 92 -7.81 -2.99 13.27
N GLY A 93 -8.92 -3.72 13.46
CA GLY A 93 -9.63 -3.78 14.72
C GLY A 93 -8.73 -4.27 15.85
N ILE A 94 -8.79 -3.60 17.00
CA ILE A 94 -8.19 -4.10 18.24
C ILE A 94 -8.73 -5.52 18.47
N GLN A 95 -7.85 -6.49 18.70
CA GLN A 95 -8.26 -7.85 19.07
C GLN A 95 -9.28 -7.76 20.22
N GLY A 96 -10.53 -8.15 19.96
CA GLY A 96 -11.60 -8.17 20.96
C GLY A 96 -12.80 -7.25 20.71
N VAL A 97 -12.76 -6.31 19.76
CA VAL A 97 -13.94 -5.50 19.41
C VAL A 97 -14.47 -5.91 18.05
N VAL A 98 -15.40 -6.87 18.03
CA VAL A 98 -16.20 -7.20 16.85
C VAL A 98 -17.18 -6.05 16.64
N LEU A 99 -16.78 -5.04 15.88
CA LEU A 99 -17.72 -4.06 15.36
C LEU A 99 -18.55 -4.75 14.27
N THR A 100 -19.81 -5.04 14.58
CA THR A 100 -20.86 -5.54 13.65
C THR A 100 -21.27 -4.47 12.63
N VAL A 101 -20.30 -3.73 12.09
CA VAL A 101 -20.53 -2.76 11.02
C VAL A 101 -20.54 -3.54 9.72
N LYS A 102 -21.62 -3.38 8.94
CA LYS A 102 -21.74 -3.98 7.60
C LYS A 102 -20.47 -3.69 6.81
N LYS A 103 -19.81 -4.76 6.36
CA LYS A 103 -18.66 -4.68 5.47
C LYS A 103 -19.08 -3.97 4.19
N ASP A 104 -18.41 -2.88 3.88
CA ASP A 104 -18.53 -2.29 2.56
C ASP A 104 -17.64 -3.09 1.59
N LEU A 105 -17.98 -3.11 0.29
CA LEU A 105 -17.29 -3.94 -0.69
C LEU A 105 -15.81 -3.55 -0.86
N SER A 106 -15.49 -2.28 -0.61
CA SER A 106 -14.14 -1.75 -0.73
C SER A 106 -13.23 -2.26 0.40
N THR A 107 -13.74 -2.43 1.63
CA THR A 107 -12.99 -3.06 2.72
C THR A 107 -12.66 -4.52 2.38
N CYS A 108 -13.64 -5.28 1.87
CA CYS A 108 -13.38 -6.66 1.43
C CYS A 108 -12.35 -6.73 0.30
N ALA A 109 -12.42 -5.81 -0.67
CA ALA A 109 -11.44 -5.74 -1.76
C ALA A 109 -10.03 -5.40 -1.25
N LEU A 110 -9.90 -4.48 -0.29
CA LEU A 110 -8.62 -4.18 0.36
C LEU A 110 -8.07 -5.38 1.15
N ASP A 111 -8.92 -6.08 1.91
CA ASP A 111 -8.51 -7.27 2.65
C ASP A 111 -8.04 -8.39 1.71
N ASN A 112 -8.71 -8.57 0.57
CA ASN A 112 -8.28 -9.53 -0.45
C ASN A 112 -6.93 -9.13 -1.06
N LEU A 113 -6.75 -7.86 -1.41
CA LEU A 113 -5.48 -7.33 -1.92
C LEU A 113 -4.33 -7.58 -0.92
N ILE A 114 -4.58 -7.36 0.37
CA ILE A 114 -3.59 -7.59 1.44
C ILE A 114 -3.25 -9.07 1.57
N LYS A 115 -4.27 -9.93 1.64
CA LYS A 115 -4.10 -11.39 1.81
C LYS A 115 -3.43 -12.03 0.61
N GLU A 116 -3.91 -11.75 -0.60
CA GLU A 116 -3.37 -12.32 -1.84
C GLU A 116 -1.95 -11.81 -2.13
N GLY A 117 -1.68 -10.55 -1.80
CA GLY A 117 -0.36 -9.94 -1.95
C GLY A 117 0.63 -10.29 -0.84
N ASN A 118 0.23 -10.99 0.23
CA ASN A 118 1.02 -11.17 1.45
C ASN A 118 1.61 -9.85 1.97
N LEU A 119 0.81 -8.78 1.91
CA LEU A 119 1.22 -7.44 2.29
C LEU A 119 1.34 -7.34 3.82
N THR A 120 2.49 -6.84 4.29
CA THR A 120 2.72 -6.59 5.71
C THR A 120 2.48 -5.12 6.03
N ASP A 121 1.57 -4.85 6.97
CA ASP A 121 1.31 -3.50 7.50
C ASP A 121 2.47 -3.05 8.40
N VAL A 122 3.25 -2.07 7.93
CA VAL A 122 4.44 -1.58 8.64
C VAL A 122 4.08 -1.00 9.99
N PHE A 123 3.01 -0.19 10.06
CA PHE A 123 2.63 0.50 11.28
C PHE A 123 2.17 -0.49 12.35
N ARG A 124 1.28 -1.43 11.98
CA ARG A 124 0.76 -2.44 12.92
C ARG A 124 1.85 -3.40 13.37
N PHE A 125 2.80 -3.75 12.50
CA PHE A 125 3.94 -4.58 12.86
C PHE A 125 4.80 -3.93 13.94
N LEU A 126 5.09 -2.63 13.80
CA LEU A 126 5.92 -1.88 14.76
C LEU A 126 5.15 -1.48 16.02
N ASN A 127 3.84 -1.25 15.92
CA ASN A 127 2.99 -0.76 17.00
C ASN A 127 1.73 -1.65 17.19
N PRO A 128 1.87 -2.88 17.71
CA PRO A 128 0.76 -3.85 17.77
C PRO A 128 -0.46 -3.35 18.53
N SER A 129 -0.26 -2.52 19.56
CA SER A 129 -1.34 -2.04 20.44
C SER A 129 -1.82 -0.62 20.15
N ASP A 130 -1.13 0.13 19.27
CA ASP A 130 -1.51 1.51 18.95
C ASP A 130 -2.66 1.53 17.92
N PRO A 131 -3.77 2.24 18.17
CA PRO A 131 -4.81 2.41 17.17
C PRO A 131 -4.33 3.05 15.86
N GLY A 132 -3.34 3.95 15.93
CA GLY A 132 -2.69 4.55 14.76
C GLY A 132 -3.59 5.40 13.90
N TYR A 133 -4.58 6.11 14.47
CA TYR A 133 -5.52 6.91 13.69
C TYR A 133 -4.80 7.96 12.83
N THR A 134 -5.18 8.07 11.57
CA THR A 134 -4.62 9.03 10.60
C THR A 134 -5.67 9.99 10.06
N TRP A 135 -6.95 9.68 10.28
CA TRP A 135 -8.08 10.52 9.92
C TRP A 135 -9.05 10.66 11.09
N SER A 136 -9.66 11.84 11.17
CA SER A 136 -10.67 12.15 12.18
C SER A 136 -11.74 13.07 11.61
N ASN A 137 -12.94 12.94 12.17
CA ASN A 137 -13.98 13.95 12.07
C ASN A 137 -14.59 14.19 13.47
N LYS A 138 -15.67 14.97 13.55
CA LYS A 138 -16.32 15.28 14.85
C LYS A 138 -16.88 14.07 15.60
N LYS A 139 -17.04 12.91 14.95
CA LYS A 139 -17.75 11.73 15.46
C LYS A 139 -16.92 10.45 15.47
N SER A 140 -15.84 10.37 14.71
CA SER A 140 -15.11 9.13 14.47
C SER A 140 -13.63 9.37 14.19
N LEU A 141 -12.82 8.40 14.59
CA LEU A 141 -11.40 8.30 14.27
C LEU A 141 -11.19 7.02 13.44
N SER A 142 -10.33 7.09 12.43
CA SER A 142 -9.97 5.92 11.63
C SER A 142 -8.51 5.98 11.19
N ARG A 143 -7.94 4.81 10.92
CA ARG A 143 -6.66 4.69 10.23
C ARG A 143 -6.97 4.31 8.79
N ILE A 144 -6.76 5.25 7.88
CA ILE A 144 -7.01 5.06 6.44
C ILE A 144 -5.76 5.26 5.61
N ASP A 145 -4.68 5.77 6.22
CA ASP A 145 -3.37 5.88 5.59
C ASP A 145 -2.53 4.68 6.00
N PHE A 146 -1.99 3.99 5.00
CA PHE A 146 -1.23 2.77 5.21
C PHE A 146 0.09 2.79 4.45
N LEU A 147 1.05 2.06 5.02
CA LEU A 147 2.28 1.68 4.34
C LEU A 147 2.41 0.16 4.47
N PHE A 148 2.29 -0.53 3.36
CA PHE A 148 2.47 -1.97 3.24
C PHE A 148 3.76 -2.27 2.50
N TYR A 149 4.35 -3.43 2.79
CA TYR A 149 5.45 -3.95 2.00
C TYR A 149 5.35 -5.45 1.73
N ILE A 150 6.00 -5.86 0.64
CA ILE A 150 6.34 -7.24 0.32
C ILE A 150 7.86 -7.31 0.18
N LEU A 151 8.49 -8.26 0.88
CA LEU A 151 9.91 -8.56 0.72
C LEU A 151 10.05 -9.86 -0.06
N PHE A 152 10.46 -9.76 -1.31
CA PHE A 152 10.92 -10.90 -2.08
C PHE A 152 12.39 -11.13 -1.77
N MET A 153 12.64 -12.08 -0.88
CA MET A 153 13.98 -12.63 -0.74
C MET A 153 14.39 -13.18 -2.11
N PRO A 154 15.53 -12.76 -2.69
CA PRO A 154 16.05 -13.48 -3.84
C PRO A 154 16.14 -14.95 -3.42
N ILE A 155 15.68 -15.85 -4.28
CA ILE A 155 15.96 -17.28 -4.10
C ILE A 155 17.48 -17.39 -4.19
N CYS A 156 18.14 -17.27 -3.04
CA CYS A 156 19.48 -17.73 -2.87
C CYS A 156 19.38 -19.23 -3.14
N THR A 157 19.73 -19.65 -4.35
CA THR A 157 20.26 -20.99 -4.60
C THR A 157 21.59 -21.07 -3.86
N LYS A 158 21.52 -21.07 -2.54
CA LYS A 158 22.64 -21.42 -1.68
C LYS A 158 22.14 -22.51 -0.78
N ASN A 159 22.72 -23.68 -1.02
CA ASN A 159 22.93 -24.73 -0.06
C ASN A 159 22.82 -24.19 1.37
N LYS A 160 21.96 -24.87 2.15
CA LYS A 160 21.79 -24.78 3.59
C LYS A 160 22.99 -24.11 4.28
N VAL A 161 22.72 -23.07 5.06
CA VAL A 161 23.05 -22.99 6.50
C VAL A 161 22.94 -21.53 6.97
N LEU A 162 22.16 -21.37 8.04
CA LEU A 162 22.15 -20.28 9.02
C LEU A 162 21.55 -18.91 8.63
N MET A 163 20.35 -18.65 9.15
CA MET A 163 20.16 -17.52 10.06
C MET A 163 19.15 -17.91 11.15
N LYS A 164 19.69 -18.31 12.30
CA LYS A 164 18.98 -18.27 13.59
C LYS A 164 19.15 -16.86 14.15
N ARG A 165 18.02 -16.27 14.56
CA ARG A 165 17.86 -15.26 15.62
C ARG A 165 18.60 -13.93 15.43
N LEU A 166 17.82 -12.86 15.27
CA LEU A 166 17.70 -11.80 16.28
C LEU A 166 16.22 -11.51 16.49
#